data_AF-A0A522AIL7-F1
#
_entry.id   AF-A0A522AIL7-F1
#
_cell.length_a   1.000
_cell.length_b   1.000
_cell.length_c   1.000
_cell.angle_alpha   90.00
_cell.angle_beta   90.00
_cell.angle_gamma   90.00
#
_symmetry.space_group_name_H-M   'P 1'
#
loop_
_entity.id
_entity.type
_entity.pdbx_description
1 polymer ?
#
loop_
_entity_poly.entity_id
_entity_poly.type
_entity_poly.pdbx_seq_one_letter_code
_entity_poly.pdbx_strand_id
1 'polypeptide(L)'
;MSDYPTSRDETILEEAQRIVNGPRRETYQHPYDDHTAVGLAWAGILSKHLRMPVPPIPAHIVSMMMVSVKVMREAGVHQRDNLTDIAGYAYCADIEHEEGERRQK
;
A
#
# COMPACT_ATOMS: atom_id res chain seq x y z
N MET A 1 1.64 -19.15 21.19
CA MET A 1 0.62 -18.12 21.46
C MET A 1 1.33 -16.80 21.21
N SER A 2 1.04 -16.15 20.07
CA SER A 2 1.84 -15.00 19.60
C SER A 2 1.41 -13.75 20.36
N ASP A 3 2.32 -13.18 21.14
CA ASP A 3 2.14 -11.93 21.91
C ASP A 3 2.08 -10.70 20.99
N TYR A 4 1.04 -10.59 20.17
CA TYR A 4 0.67 -9.31 19.59
C TYR A 4 -0.23 -8.57 20.58
N PRO A 5 0.16 -7.38 21.08
CA PRO A 5 -0.69 -6.60 21.95
C PRO A 5 -1.97 -6.24 21.19
N THR A 6 -3.10 -6.73 21.68
CA THR A 6 -4.43 -6.24 21.26
C THR A 6 -4.61 -4.88 21.92
N SER A 7 -4.01 -3.85 21.32
CA SER A 7 -4.08 -2.50 21.86
C SER A 7 -5.54 -2.02 21.77
N ARG A 8 -6.16 -1.80 22.93
CA ARG A 8 -7.37 -0.98 23.02
C ARG A 8 -7.04 0.51 23.07
N ASP A 9 -5.74 0.85 23.08
CA ASP A 9 -5.23 2.22 23.28
C ASP A 9 -4.80 2.91 21.97
N GLU A 10 -4.60 2.17 20.86
CA GLU A 10 -4.21 2.72 19.55
C GLU A 10 -5.37 2.56 18.55
N THR A 11 -5.76 3.65 17.91
CA THR A 11 -6.70 3.65 16.78
C THR A 11 -6.07 2.99 15.55
N ILE A 12 -6.90 2.56 14.59
CA ILE A 12 -6.39 2.00 13.32
C ILE A 12 -5.56 3.01 12.53
N LEU A 13 -5.80 4.31 12.73
CA LEU A 13 -5.09 5.39 12.04
C LEU A 13 -3.69 5.59 12.63
N GLU A 14 -3.58 5.59 13.96
CA GLU A 14 -2.29 5.66 14.65
C GLU A 14 -1.45 4.41 14.35
N GLU A 15 -2.09 3.24 14.34
CA GLU A 15 -1.43 1.98 13.98
C GLU A 15 -0.91 2.01 12.53
N ALA A 16 -1.73 2.47 11.57
CA ALA A 16 -1.33 2.64 10.18
C ALA A 16 -0.16 3.63 10.03
N GLN A 17 -0.24 4.77 10.70
CA GLN A 17 0.82 5.77 10.69
C GLN A 17 2.12 5.19 11.25
N ARG A 18 2.05 4.45 12.36
CA ARG A 18 3.21 3.78 12.95
C ARG A 18 3.77 2.67 12.06
N ILE A 19 2.94 1.93 11.33
CA ILE A 19 3.41 0.88 10.41
C ILE A 19 4.12 1.50 9.20
N VAL A 20 3.51 2.50 8.57
CA VAL A 20 4.03 3.14 7.35
C VAL A 20 5.28 3.99 7.64
N ASN A 21 5.31 4.70 8.77
CA ASN A 21 6.46 5.52 9.19
C ASN A 21 7.46 4.79 10.09
N GLY A 22 7.14 3.58 10.54
CA GLY A 22 7.90 2.87 11.56
C GLY A 22 9.26 2.35 11.09
N PRO A 23 9.98 1.63 11.97
CA PRO A 23 11.36 1.17 11.74
C PRO A 23 11.55 0.30 10.49
N ARG A 24 10.46 -0.20 9.88
CA ARG A 24 10.50 -0.86 8.57
C ARG A 24 10.97 0.07 7.45
N ARG A 25 10.84 1.39 7.56
CA ARG A 25 11.43 2.36 6.60
C ARG A 25 12.96 2.31 6.51
N GLU A 26 13.66 1.85 7.55
CA GLU A 26 15.12 1.72 7.49
C GLU A 26 15.58 0.47 6.73
N THR A 27 14.67 -0.50 6.55
CA THR A 27 14.96 -1.78 5.86
C THR A 27 14.30 -1.86 4.47
N TYR A 28 13.15 -1.20 4.27
CA TYR A 28 12.43 -1.12 2.99
C TYR A 28 12.73 0.18 2.24
N GLN A 29 12.55 0.18 0.92
CA GLN A 29 12.70 1.40 0.13
C GLN A 29 11.50 2.34 0.41
N HIS A 30 11.61 3.60 -0.03
CA HIS A 30 10.50 4.55 0.08
C HIS A 30 9.24 3.98 -0.61
N PRO A 31 8.02 4.15 -0.07
CA PRO A 31 6.79 3.57 -0.66
C PRO A 31 6.64 3.86 -2.15
N TYR A 32 6.99 5.08 -2.56
CA TYR A 32 7.05 5.47 -3.97
C TYR A 32 7.92 4.55 -4.83
N ASP A 33 9.12 4.19 -4.38
CA ASP A 33 10.05 3.35 -5.13
C ASP A 33 9.56 1.89 -5.16
N ASP A 34 9.15 1.37 -4.00
CA ASP A 34 8.61 0.00 -3.88
C ASP A 34 7.37 -0.20 -4.76
N HIS A 35 6.38 0.70 -4.66
CA HIS A 35 5.15 0.59 -5.45
C HIS A 35 5.36 0.95 -6.92
N THR A 36 6.36 1.76 -7.28
CA THR A 36 6.76 1.93 -8.69
C THR A 36 7.27 0.61 -9.27
N ALA A 37 8.11 -0.12 -8.53
CA ALA A 37 8.59 -1.42 -8.97
C ALA A 37 7.45 -2.44 -9.12
N VAL A 38 6.49 -2.46 -8.19
CA VAL A 38 5.28 -3.29 -8.28
C VAL A 38 4.44 -2.91 -9.51
N GLY A 39 4.23 -1.62 -9.75
CA GLY A 39 3.46 -1.12 -10.88
C GLY A 39 4.06 -1.50 -12.23
N LEU A 40 5.39 -1.47 -12.35
CA LEU A 40 6.12 -1.98 -13.52
C LEU A 40 5.95 -3.49 -13.70
N ALA A 41 6.06 -4.26 -12.62
CA ALA A 41 5.88 -5.71 -12.66
C ALA A 41 4.47 -6.09 -13.11
N TRP A 42 3.44 -5.44 -12.55
CA TRP A 42 2.05 -5.68 -12.92
C TRP A 42 1.76 -5.30 -14.37
N ALA A 43 2.25 -4.16 -14.85
CA ALA A 43 2.14 -3.77 -16.24
C ALA A 43 2.73 -4.84 -17.19
N GLY A 44 3.90 -5.40 -16.86
CA GLY A 44 4.51 -6.48 -17.63
C GLY A 44 3.69 -7.77 -17.62
N ILE A 45 3.18 -8.19 -16.46
CA ILE A 45 2.32 -9.37 -16.31
C ILE A 45 1.04 -9.21 -17.15
N LEU A 46 0.35 -8.07 -17.00
CA LEU A 46 -0.89 -7.77 -17.72
C LEU A 46 -0.64 -7.68 -19.22
N SER A 47 0.48 -7.08 -19.63
CA SER A 47 0.83 -7.00 -21.05
C SER A 47 0.96 -8.38 -21.69
N LYS A 48 1.61 -9.32 -20.98
CA LYS A 48 1.75 -10.71 -21.43
C LYS A 48 0.41 -11.44 -21.44
N HIS A 49 -0.41 -11.27 -20.42
CA HIS A 49 -1.71 -11.94 -20.30
C HIS A 49 -2.72 -11.47 -21.35
N LEU A 50 -2.85 -10.16 -21.51
CA LEU A 50 -3.81 -9.52 -22.43
C LEU A 50 -3.32 -9.47 -23.87
N ARG A 51 -2.05 -9.80 -24.13
CA ARG A 51 -1.40 -9.71 -25.45
C ARG A 51 -1.48 -8.31 -26.06
N MET A 52 -1.40 -7.29 -25.22
CA MET A 52 -1.38 -5.88 -25.62
C MET A 52 -0.51 -5.09 -24.65
N PRO A 53 0.16 -4.01 -25.09
CA PRO A 53 0.99 -3.22 -24.19
C PRO A 53 0.13 -2.52 -23.12
N VAL A 54 0.50 -2.70 -21.85
CA VAL A 54 -0.06 -1.98 -20.70
C VAL A 54 1.01 -1.01 -20.20
N PRO A 55 0.72 0.28 -20.05
CA PRO A 55 1.69 1.25 -19.55
C PRO A 55 2.04 0.96 -18.07
N PRO A 56 3.19 1.45 -17.58
CA PRO A 56 3.53 1.39 -16.16
C PRO A 56 2.38 1.93 -15.30
N ILE A 57 2.02 1.17 -14.27
CA ILE A 57 1.00 1.60 -13.30
C ILE A 57 1.68 2.53 -12.29
N PRO A 58 1.18 3.76 -12.07
CA PRO A 58 1.76 4.67 -11.07
C PRO A 58 1.68 4.11 -9.65
N ALA A 59 2.64 4.46 -8.78
CA ALA A 59 2.72 4.00 -7.39
C ALA A 59 1.41 4.20 -6.61
N HIS A 60 0.84 5.42 -6.63
CA HIS A 60 -0.44 5.71 -5.96
C HIS A 60 -1.60 4.85 -6.47
N ILE A 61 -1.61 4.46 -7.74
CA ILE A 61 -2.62 3.54 -8.28
C ILE A 61 -2.42 2.13 -7.75
N VAL A 62 -1.17 1.67 -7.58
CA VAL A 62 -0.87 0.40 -6.90
C VAL A 62 -1.42 0.43 -5.47
N SER A 63 -1.18 1.50 -4.71
CA SER A 63 -1.75 1.69 -3.37
C SER A 63 -3.28 1.60 -3.37
N MET A 64 -3.97 2.26 -4.32
CA MET A 64 -5.43 2.18 -4.45
C MET A 64 -5.94 0.77 -4.82
N MET A 65 -5.19 0.04 -5.64
CA MET A 65 -5.51 -1.36 -5.93
C MET A 65 -5.35 -2.23 -4.68
N MET A 66 -4.34 -1.97 -3.85
CA MET A 66 -4.16 -2.68 -2.59
C MET A 66 -5.26 -2.37 -1.57
N VAL A 67 -5.75 -1.12 -1.50
CA VAL A 67 -6.96 -0.78 -0.74
C VAL A 67 -8.13 -1.66 -1.16
N SER A 68 -8.34 -1.82 -2.48
CA SER A 68 -9.43 -2.65 -3.00
C SER A 68 -9.32 -4.12 -2.55
N VAL A 69 -8.11 -4.68 -2.51
CA VAL A 69 -7.87 -6.04 -1.97
C VAL A 69 -8.30 -6.13 -0.51
N LYS A 70 -8.00 -5.12 0.31
CA LYS A 70 -8.36 -5.10 1.74
C LYS A 70 -9.86 -4.90 1.97
N VAL A 71 -10.52 -4.08 1.15
CA VAL A 71 -11.99 -3.96 1.14
C VAL A 71 -12.64 -5.31 0.83
N MET A 72 -12.11 -6.06 -0.14
CA MET A 72 -12.64 -7.40 -0.46
C MET A 72 -12.42 -8.42 0.66
N ARG A 73 -11.29 -8.36 1.39
CA ARG A 73 -11.06 -9.20 2.59
C ARG A 73 -12.07 -8.86 3.69
N GLU A 74 -12.31 -7.57 3.91
CA GLU A 74 -13.24 -7.06 4.91
C GLU A 74 -14.68 -7.46 4.62
N ALA A 75 -15.11 -7.37 3.35
CA ALA A 75 -16.43 -7.81 2.92
C ALA A 75 -16.68 -9.31 3.14
N GLY A 76 -15.61 -10.12 3.17
CA GLY A 76 -15.69 -11.55 3.47
C GLY A 76 -15.76 -11.83 4.97
N VAL A 77 -14.73 -11.41 5.71
CA VAL A 77 -14.63 -11.61 7.16
C VAL A 77 -13.92 -10.41 7.79
N HIS A 78 -14.59 -9.79 8.76
CA HIS A 78 -14.01 -8.69 9.52
C HIS A 78 -12.75 -9.13 10.28
N GLN A 79 -11.66 -8.40 10.06
CA GLN A 79 -10.45 -8.46 10.86
C GLN A 79 -9.88 -7.03 10.98
N ARG A 80 -9.38 -6.66 12.16
CA ARG A 80 -8.87 -5.31 12.40
C ARG A 80 -7.79 -4.90 11.40
N ASP A 81 -6.90 -5.83 11.04
CA ASP A 81 -5.82 -5.61 10.07
C ASP A 81 -6.36 -5.16 8.71
N ASN A 82 -7.54 -5.61 8.29
CA ASN A 82 -8.12 -5.14 7.02
C ASN A 82 -8.35 -3.62 7.03
N LEU A 83 -8.93 -3.08 8.10
CA LEU A 83 -9.20 -1.64 8.22
C LEU A 83 -7.90 -0.84 8.46
N THR A 84 -6.98 -1.38 9.27
CA THR A 84 -5.65 -0.79 9.46
C THR A 84 -4.87 -0.75 8.14
N ASP A 85 -4.90 -1.81 7.34
CA ASP A 85 -4.22 -1.87 6.04
C ASP A 85 -4.85 -0.91 5.03
N ILE A 86 -6.19 -0.75 5.03
CA ILE A 86 -6.86 0.27 4.19
C ILE A 86 -6.32 1.66 4.53
N ALA A 87 -6.26 2.01 5.82
CA ALA A 87 -5.69 3.28 6.25
C ALA A 87 -4.20 3.40 5.87
N GLY A 88 -3.43 2.33 6.02
CA GLY A 88 -2.02 2.29 5.66
C GLY A 88 -1.77 2.52 4.16
N TYR A 89 -2.49 1.81 3.28
CA TYR A 89 -2.35 2.02 1.83
C TYR A 89 -2.88 3.37 1.36
N ALA A 90 -3.94 3.89 1.98
CA ALA A 90 -4.39 5.26 1.71
C ALA A 90 -3.30 6.29 2.06
N TYR A 91 -2.60 6.09 3.18
CA TYR A 91 -1.49 6.96 3.56
C TYR A 91 -0.27 6.81 2.64
N CYS A 92 0.04 5.59 2.18
CA CYS A 92 1.08 5.39 1.14
C CYS A 92 0.75 6.17 -0.14
N ALA A 93 -0.50 6.14 -0.59
CA ALA A 93 -0.93 6.87 -1.79
C ALA A 93 -0.71 8.39 -1.66
N ASP A 94 -0.99 8.96 -0.48
CA ASP A 94 -0.75 10.37 -0.17
C ASP A 94 0.75 10.72 -0.25
N ILE A 95 1.60 9.96 0.44
CA ILE A 95 3.07 10.10 0.37
C ILE A 95 3.58 9.98 -1.08
N GLU A 96 2.99 9.07 -1.87
CA GLU A 96 3.36 8.85 -3.26
C GLU A 96 2.98 10.00 -4.19
N HIS A 97 1.86 10.67 -3.93
CA HIS A 97 1.50 11.89 -4.63
C HIS A 97 2.51 13.00 -4.36
N GLU A 98 2.81 13.26 -3.08
CA GLU A 98 3.80 14.29 -2.69
C GLU A 98 5.19 14.02 -3.28
N GLU A 99 5.66 12.78 -3.20
CA GLU A 99 6.98 12.39 -3.71
C GLU A 99 7.03 12.44 -5.24
N GLY A 100 5.94 12.07 -5.92
CA GLY A 100 5.81 12.19 -7.37
C GLY A 100 5.91 13.64 -7.83
N GLU A 101 5.20 14.56 -7.17
CA GLU A 101 5.28 16.00 -7.45
C GLU A 101 6.68 16.55 -7.18
N ARG A 102 7.34 16.10 -6.12
CA ARG A 102 8.71 16.52 -5.77
C ARG A 102 9.73 16.11 -6.83
N ARG A 103 9.61 14.90 -7.40
CA ARG A 103 10.55 14.37 -8.41
C ARG A 103 10.31 14.90 -9.82
N GLN A 104 9.15 15.49 -10.11
CA GLN A 104 8.83 16.10 -11.40
C GLN A 104 9.29 17.56 -11.53
N LYS A 105 9.72 18.20 -10.43
CA LYS A 105 10.35 19.52 -10.41
C LYS A 105 11.86 19.41 -10.64
#